data_AF-A0A524GDU6-F1
#
_entry.id   AF-A0A524GDU6-F1
#
_cell.length_a   1.000
_cell.length_b   1.000
_cell.length_c   1.000
_cell.angle_alpha   90.00
_cell.angle_beta   90.00
_cell.angle_gamma   90.00
#
_symmetry.space_group_name_H-M   'P 1'
#
loop_
_entity.id
_entity.type
_entity.pdbx_description
1 polymer ?
#
loop_
_entity_poly.entity_id
_entity_poly.type
_entity_poly.pdbx_seq_one_letter_code
_entity_poly.pdbx_strand_id
1 'polypeptide(L)'
;MRYIISICIILSIIACGSDSPRKTFSAYKAGEILVKFKSGAYETRESDTHRLIGAEVIKRVGRGGIARVKLPEGTSVEMAIKTYEATPGVEYAEPNYMVKATVIPDDARFTEQWGLHNAGQTVKGVTGTTGADIKAPEAWDIT
;
A
#
# COMPACT_ATOMS: atom_id res chain seq x y z
N MET A 1 -1.53 19.09 -66.22
CA MET A 1 -0.09 18.72 -66.30
C MET A 1 0.71 19.78 -65.56
N ARG A 2 1.11 19.50 -64.30
CA ARG A 2 2.26 20.03 -63.54
C ARG A 2 1.97 19.97 -62.03
N TYR A 3 2.86 19.26 -61.34
CA TYR A 3 2.83 18.88 -59.93
C TYR A 3 3.36 20.01 -59.04
N ILE A 4 2.79 20.20 -57.84
CA ILE A 4 3.49 20.82 -56.71
C ILE A 4 3.18 19.99 -55.47
N ILE A 5 4.17 19.16 -55.10
CA ILE A 5 4.22 18.39 -53.86
C ILE A 5 4.72 19.36 -52.78
N SER A 6 3.85 19.78 -51.87
CA SER A 6 4.24 20.59 -50.70
C SER A 6 4.50 19.65 -49.52
N ILE A 7 5.78 19.39 -49.26
CA ILE A 7 6.26 18.61 -48.12
C ILE A 7 6.12 19.46 -46.85
N CYS A 8 5.20 19.09 -45.96
CA CYS A 8 5.16 19.58 -44.57
C CYS A 8 6.03 18.65 -43.72
N ILE A 9 7.24 19.11 -43.37
CA ILE A 9 8.07 18.46 -42.35
C ILE A 9 7.48 18.81 -40.99
N ILE A 10 6.75 17.88 -40.37
CA ILE A 10 6.39 17.99 -38.95
C ILE A 10 7.62 17.55 -38.16
N LEU A 11 8.26 18.53 -37.53
CA LEU A 11 9.33 18.33 -36.55
C LEU A 11 8.69 17.79 -35.26
N SER A 12 8.72 16.47 -35.06
CA SER A 12 8.28 15.85 -33.81
C SER A 12 9.20 16.25 -32.67
N ILE A 13 8.72 17.10 -31.77
CA ILE A 13 9.30 17.30 -30.44
C ILE A 13 9.09 15.99 -29.68
N ILE A 14 10.17 15.22 -29.52
CA ILE A 14 10.21 14.08 -28.60
C ILE A 14 10.11 14.65 -27.19
N ALA A 15 8.90 14.63 -26.62
CA ALA A 15 8.73 14.81 -25.20
C ALA A 15 9.33 13.58 -24.50
N CYS A 16 10.52 13.73 -23.96
CA CYS A 16 11.11 12.76 -23.04
C CYS A 16 10.30 12.81 -21.75
N GLY A 17 9.25 12.00 -21.67
CA GLY A 17 8.53 11.76 -20.43
C GLY A 17 9.44 10.98 -19.50
N SER A 18 9.94 11.63 -18.45
CA SER A 18 10.52 10.95 -17.31
C SER A 18 9.42 10.10 -16.67
N ASP A 19 9.42 8.80 -16.97
CA ASP A 19 8.53 7.84 -16.33
C ASP A 19 9.02 7.65 -14.89
N SER A 20 8.56 8.52 -13.99
CA SER A 20 8.71 8.33 -12.55
C SER A 20 8.11 6.96 -12.22
N PRO A 21 8.79 6.09 -11.44
CA PRO A 21 8.25 4.79 -11.08
C PRO A 21 6.90 5.02 -10.39
N ARG A 22 5.83 4.68 -11.11
CA ARG A 22 4.46 4.76 -10.63
C ARG A 22 4.43 3.88 -9.38
N LYS A 23 4.13 4.45 -8.21
CA LYS A 23 3.88 3.69 -6.97
C LYS A 23 3.07 2.45 -7.37
N THR A 24 3.64 1.26 -7.22
CA THR A 24 2.89 0.01 -7.38
C THR A 24 1.80 0.06 -6.33
N PHE A 25 0.57 0.37 -6.74
CA PHE A 25 -0.58 0.36 -5.84
C PHE A 25 -0.69 -1.07 -5.33
N SER A 26 -0.41 -1.28 -4.04
CA SER A 26 -0.75 -2.57 -3.44
C SER A 26 -2.24 -2.80 -3.66
N ALA A 27 -2.62 -4.01 -4.04
CA ALA A 27 -4.02 -4.34 -4.19
C ALA A 27 -4.72 -4.12 -2.84
N TYR A 28 -5.79 -3.33 -2.82
CA TYR A 28 -6.64 -3.18 -1.65
C TYR A 28 -7.84 -4.13 -1.75
N LYS A 29 -8.45 -4.46 -0.61
CA LYS A 29 -9.64 -5.29 -0.58
C LYS A 29 -10.86 -4.48 -1.03
N ALA A 30 -11.43 -4.84 -2.18
CA ALA A 30 -12.63 -4.20 -2.69
C ALA A 30 -13.79 -4.30 -1.68
N GLY A 31 -14.59 -3.23 -1.61
CA GLY A 31 -15.73 -3.15 -0.69
C GLY A 31 -15.36 -2.94 0.78
N GLU A 32 -14.09 -2.67 1.10
CA GLU A 32 -13.67 -2.39 2.48
C GLU A 32 -12.71 -1.20 2.57
N ILE A 33 -12.88 -0.39 3.61
CA ILE A 33 -12.00 0.75 3.92
C ILE A 33 -11.70 0.79 5.42
N LEU A 34 -10.66 1.55 5.76
CA LEU A 34 -10.32 1.92 7.13
C LEU A 34 -10.70 3.38 7.35
N VAL A 35 -11.42 3.66 8.43
CA VAL A 35 -11.87 5.02 8.77
C VAL A 35 -11.44 5.35 10.19
N LYS A 36 -10.86 6.52 10.38
CA LYS A 36 -10.57 7.07 11.69
C LYS A 36 -11.33 8.37 11.89
N PHE A 37 -11.94 8.52 13.05
CA PHE A 37 -12.57 9.77 13.48
C PHE A 37 -11.65 10.54 14.44
N LYS A 38 -11.81 11.85 14.46
CA LYS A 38 -11.08 12.76 15.36
C LYS A 38 -11.41 12.42 16.80
N SER A 39 -10.42 12.51 17.69
CA SER A 39 -10.63 12.36 19.13
C SER A 39 -11.73 13.30 19.63
N GLY A 40 -12.75 12.76 20.30
CA GLY A 40 -13.91 13.53 20.76
C GLY A 40 -15.09 13.55 19.78
N ALA A 41 -14.98 12.92 18.61
CA ALA A 41 -16.16 12.44 17.89
C ALA A 41 -16.87 11.43 18.80
N TYR A 42 -18.02 11.81 19.35
CA TYR A 42 -18.80 10.91 20.21
C TYR A 42 -19.17 9.65 19.41
N GLU A 43 -19.04 8.47 20.01
CA GLU A 43 -19.34 7.17 19.37
C GLU A 43 -20.68 7.16 18.62
N THR A 44 -21.67 7.92 19.10
CA THR A 44 -22.97 8.13 18.44
C THR A 44 -22.81 8.73 17.03
N ARG A 45 -21.96 9.74 16.83
CA ARG A 45 -21.74 10.37 15.52
C ARG A 45 -21.04 9.44 14.54
N GLU A 46 -20.13 8.59 15.03
CA GLU A 46 -19.49 7.58 14.19
C GLU A 46 -20.54 6.56 13.71
N SER A 47 -21.34 6.03 14.64
CA SER A 47 -22.42 5.08 14.34
C SER A 47 -23.44 5.65 13.36
N ASP A 48 -23.83 6.91 13.56
CA ASP A 48 -24.74 7.62 12.66
C ASP A 48 -24.13 7.81 11.27
N THR A 49 -22.84 8.15 11.19
CA THR A 49 -22.12 8.30 9.91
C THR A 49 -22.11 6.98 9.15
N HIS A 50 -21.74 5.88 9.81
CA HIS A 50 -21.75 4.56 9.20
C HIS A 50 -23.15 4.17 8.71
N ARG A 51 -24.18 4.41 9.53
CA ARG A 51 -25.57 4.14 9.17
C ARG A 51 -26.06 4.95 7.98
N LEU A 52 -25.72 6.25 7.92
CA LEU A 52 -26.10 7.14 6.81
C LEU A 52 -25.45 6.72 5.48
N ILE A 53 -24.20 6.27 5.52
CA ILE A 53 -23.48 5.76 4.34
C ILE A 53 -23.92 4.33 4.00
N GLY A 54 -24.58 3.63 4.91
CA GLY A 54 -24.94 2.22 4.77
C GLY A 54 -23.75 1.26 4.96
N ALA A 55 -22.67 1.74 5.59
CA ALA A 55 -21.48 0.94 5.86
C ALA A 55 -21.63 0.14 7.16
N GLU A 56 -21.11 -1.08 7.17
CA GLU A 56 -21.12 -1.98 8.32
C GLU A 56 -19.74 -2.00 8.99
N VAL A 57 -19.66 -1.79 10.30
CA VAL A 57 -18.41 -1.90 11.04
C VAL A 57 -18.07 -3.38 11.26
N ILE A 58 -17.05 -3.89 10.54
CA ILE A 58 -16.57 -5.26 10.69
C ILE A 58 -15.86 -5.43 12.04
N LYS A 59 -14.91 -4.53 12.32
CA LYS A 59 -14.16 -4.51 13.58
C LYS A 59 -13.41 -3.20 13.76
N ARG A 60 -13.01 -2.91 14.99
CA ARG A 60 -12.02 -1.87 15.27
C ARG A 60 -10.61 -2.48 15.31
N VAL A 61 -9.64 -1.77 14.74
CA VAL A 61 -8.25 -2.22 14.62
C VAL A 61 -7.30 -1.27 15.34
N GLY A 62 -6.29 -1.84 16.00
CA GLY A 62 -5.30 -1.09 16.78
C GLY A 62 -5.88 -0.37 18.00
N ARG A 63 -5.04 0.43 18.65
CA ARG A 63 -5.41 1.23 19.83
C ARG A 63 -6.01 2.60 19.48
N GLY A 64 -6.01 2.98 18.21
CA GLY A 64 -6.39 4.30 17.72
C GLY A 64 -7.86 4.45 17.30
N GLY A 65 -8.71 3.46 17.59
CA GLY A 65 -10.15 3.53 17.28
C GLY A 65 -10.51 3.38 15.80
N ILE A 66 -9.58 2.96 14.95
CA ILE A 66 -9.78 2.82 13.50
C ILE A 66 -10.86 1.76 13.24
N ALA A 67 -11.91 2.11 12.51
CA ALA A 67 -12.96 1.21 12.09
C ALA A 67 -12.61 0.61 10.72
N ARG A 68 -12.56 -0.72 10.64
CA ARG A 68 -12.63 -1.43 9.36
C ARG A 68 -14.09 -1.61 9.01
N VAL A 69 -14.52 -1.03 7.90
CA VAL A 69 -15.92 -1.05 7.48
C VAL A 69 -16.10 -1.76 6.15
N LYS A 70 -17.22 -2.46 6.01
CA LYS A 70 -17.73 -3.01 4.76
C LYS A 70 -18.63 -1.97 4.11
N LEU A 71 -18.43 -1.74 2.81
CA LEU A 71 -19.22 -0.81 2.02
C LEU A 71 -20.48 -1.49 1.47
N PRO A 72 -21.54 -0.72 1.17
CA PRO A 72 -22.68 -1.21 0.40
C PRO A 72 -22.24 -1.81 -0.95
N GLU A 73 -22.95 -2.82 -1.42
CA GLU A 73 -22.71 -3.40 -2.74
C GLU A 73 -22.78 -2.33 -3.83
N GLY A 74 -21.88 -2.40 -4.82
CA GLY A 74 -21.77 -1.43 -5.90
C GLY A 74 -21.08 -0.11 -5.54
N THR A 75 -20.70 0.11 -4.27
CA THR A 75 -19.94 1.30 -3.88
C THR A 75 -18.44 1.11 -4.15
N SER A 76 -17.84 1.98 -4.98
CA SER A 76 -16.39 1.99 -5.18
C SER A 76 -15.66 2.49 -3.93
N VAL A 77 -14.46 1.95 -3.66
CA VAL A 77 -13.60 2.36 -2.54
C VAL A 77 -13.26 3.84 -2.61
N GLU A 78 -12.95 4.35 -3.81
CA GLU A 78 -12.58 5.76 -4.03
C GLU A 78 -13.73 6.71 -3.70
N MET A 79 -14.95 6.36 -4.11
CA MET A 79 -16.14 7.15 -3.79
C MET A 79 -16.40 7.15 -2.27
N ALA A 80 -16.33 5.98 -1.64
CA ALA A 80 -16.54 5.87 -0.19
C ALA A 80 -15.52 6.71 0.59
N ILE A 81 -14.23 6.63 0.24
CA ILE A 81 -13.19 7.46 0.87
C ILE A 81 -13.54 8.93 0.78
N LYS A 82 -13.87 9.44 -0.42
CA LYS A 82 -14.29 10.84 -0.61
C LYS A 82 -15.50 11.21 0.24
N THR A 83 -16.49 10.32 0.34
CA THR A 83 -17.68 10.54 1.18
C THR A 83 -17.31 10.64 2.66
N TYR A 84 -16.45 9.74 3.17
CA TYR A 84 -15.99 9.80 4.55
C TYR A 84 -15.12 11.04 4.82
N GLU A 85 -14.17 11.36 3.95
CA GLU A 85 -13.31 12.54 4.08
C GLU A 85 -14.10 13.86 4.08
N ALA A 86 -15.24 13.90 3.37
CA ALA A 86 -16.16 15.05 3.38
C ALA A 86 -17.03 15.14 4.65
N THR A 87 -17.05 14.10 5.49
CA THR A 87 -17.92 14.05 6.68
C THR A 87 -17.26 14.74 7.89
N PRO A 88 -17.92 15.70 8.55
CA PRO A 88 -17.39 16.34 9.74
C PRO A 88 -17.08 15.34 10.86
N GLY A 89 -15.85 15.41 11.39
CA GLY A 89 -15.40 14.53 12.47
C GLY A 89 -14.61 13.32 11.99
N VAL A 90 -14.59 13.00 10.69
CA VAL A 90 -13.62 12.05 10.14
C VAL A 90 -12.24 12.71 10.12
N GLU A 91 -11.23 11.97 10.59
CA GLU A 91 -9.82 12.37 10.55
C GLU A 91 -9.20 11.94 9.22
N TYR A 92 -9.43 10.68 8.82
CA TYR A 92 -9.06 10.16 7.51
C TYR A 92 -9.86 8.90 7.15
N ALA A 93 -9.90 8.59 5.86
CA ALA A 93 -10.35 7.31 5.33
C ALA A 93 -9.37 6.79 4.28
N GLU A 94 -9.05 5.50 4.31
CA GLU A 94 -8.09 4.90 3.39
C GLU A 94 -8.52 3.50 2.92
N PRO A 95 -8.02 3.01 1.78
CA PRO A 95 -8.28 1.64 1.34
C PRO A 95 -7.75 0.62 2.35
N ASN A 96 -8.46 -0.51 2.50
CA ASN A 96 -7.92 -1.65 3.24
C ASN A 96 -6.89 -2.39 2.37
N TYR A 97 -5.65 -1.91 2.36
CA TYR A 97 -4.56 -2.50 1.58
C TYR A 97 -4.24 -3.93 2.05
N MET A 98 -4.07 -4.83 1.08
CA MET A 98 -3.49 -6.14 1.36
C MET A 98 -1.97 -5.98 1.38
N VAL A 99 -1.35 -6.36 2.50
CA VAL A 99 0.11 -6.37 2.66
C VAL A 99 0.59 -7.81 2.75
N LYS A 100 1.79 -8.06 2.25
CA LYS A 100 2.48 -9.35 2.37
C LYS A 100 3.82 -9.11 3.05
N ALA A 101 4.24 -10.06 3.89
CA ALA A 101 5.59 -10.05 4.41
C ALA A 101 6.57 -10.33 3.25
N THR A 102 7.67 -9.58 3.21
CA THR A 102 8.80 -9.90 2.35
C THR A 102 9.75 -10.80 3.14
N VAL A 103 10.16 -11.92 2.56
CA VAL A 103 10.96 -12.96 3.25
C VAL A 103 12.36 -12.47 3.62
N ILE A 104 12.90 -11.57 2.81
CA ILE A 104 14.24 -11.02 3.00
C ILE A 104 14.11 -9.52 3.30
N PRO A 105 14.65 -9.05 4.44
CA PRO A 105 14.70 -7.63 4.77
C PRO A 105 15.47 -6.82 3.72
N ASP A 106 15.00 -5.61 3.46
CA ASP A 106 15.63 -4.62 2.60
C ASP A 106 16.69 -3.76 3.33
N ASP A 107 17.11 -4.19 4.52
CA ASP A 107 18.22 -3.58 5.25
C ASP A 107 19.53 -3.76 4.48
N ALA A 108 20.20 -2.65 4.18
CA ALA A 108 21.44 -2.62 3.40
C ALA A 108 22.56 -3.50 3.98
N ARG A 109 22.53 -3.79 5.29
CA ARG A 109 23.51 -4.64 5.98
C ARG A 109 22.97 -6.02 6.30
N PHE A 110 21.80 -6.42 5.82
CA PHE A 110 21.26 -7.77 6.04
C PHE A 110 22.23 -8.86 5.55
N THR A 111 22.96 -8.63 4.46
CA THR A 111 23.99 -9.55 3.95
C THR A 111 25.15 -9.75 4.93
N GLU A 112 25.39 -8.82 5.85
CA GLU A 112 26.42 -8.96 6.90
C GLU A 112 25.91 -9.76 8.12
N GLN A 113 24.61 -10.00 8.23
CA GLN A 113 23.96 -10.67 9.37
C GLN A 113 24.03 -12.19 9.23
N TRP A 114 25.25 -12.72 9.18
CA TRP A 114 25.52 -14.16 8.98
C TRP A 114 24.75 -15.07 9.95
N GLY A 115 24.50 -14.63 11.18
CA GLY A 115 23.76 -15.43 12.16
C GLY A 115 22.28 -15.65 11.80
N LEU A 116 21.69 -14.74 11.01
CA LEU A 116 20.31 -14.85 10.52
C LEU A 116 20.23 -15.68 9.24
N HIS A 117 21.17 -15.48 8.32
CA HIS A 117 21.27 -16.18 7.04
C HIS A 117 22.72 -16.18 6.55
N ASN A 118 23.34 -17.36 6.50
CA ASN A 118 24.71 -17.58 6.10
C ASN A 118 24.74 -18.25 4.73
N ALA A 119 24.85 -17.43 3.69
CA ALA A 119 25.05 -17.87 2.32
C ALA A 119 26.54 -18.14 1.99
N GLY A 120 27.44 -18.13 2.98
CA GLY A 120 28.90 -18.22 2.79
C GLY A 120 29.57 -16.87 2.52
N GLN A 121 28.90 -15.76 2.89
CA GLN A 121 29.45 -14.42 2.73
C GLN A 121 30.68 -14.17 3.60
N THR A 122 31.50 -13.18 3.20
CA THR A 122 32.62 -12.68 4.00
C THR A 122 32.19 -11.45 4.79
N VAL A 123 32.31 -11.51 6.12
CA VAL A 123 31.98 -10.41 7.03
C VAL A 123 33.22 -10.06 7.84
N LYS A 124 33.65 -8.80 7.79
CA LYS A 124 34.88 -8.31 8.47
C LYS A 124 36.13 -9.18 8.19
N GLY A 125 36.26 -9.69 6.97
CA GLY A 125 37.40 -10.52 6.55
C GLY A 125 37.31 -12.00 6.92
N VAL A 126 36.21 -12.46 7.54
CA VAL A 126 35.97 -13.87 7.85
C VAL A 126 34.88 -14.41 6.92
N THR A 127 35.19 -15.47 6.17
CA THR A 127 34.23 -16.17 5.31
C THR A 127 33.40 -17.16 6.13
N GLY A 128 32.08 -17.04 6.04
CA GLY A 128 31.16 -17.95 6.73
C GLY A 128 31.06 -19.32 6.07
N THR A 129 30.69 -20.34 6.86
CA THR A 129 30.27 -21.65 6.35
C THR A 129 28.80 -21.58 5.99
N THR A 130 28.45 -21.80 4.72
CA THR A 130 27.06 -21.78 4.25
C THR A 130 26.15 -22.67 5.11
N GLY A 131 25.00 -22.13 5.52
CA GLY A 131 23.99 -22.82 6.33
C GLY A 131 24.31 -22.95 7.82
N ALA A 132 25.43 -22.42 8.29
CA ALA A 132 25.75 -22.31 9.71
C ALA A 132 25.11 -21.04 10.32
N ASP A 133 23.78 -21.06 10.44
CA ASP A 133 22.93 -19.97 10.91
C ASP A 133 21.63 -20.49 11.54
N ILE A 134 20.74 -19.59 11.99
CA ILE A 134 19.44 -19.94 12.59
C ILE A 134 18.31 -20.12 11.57
N LYS A 135 18.58 -20.01 10.26
CA LYS A 135 17.62 -20.14 9.16
C LYS A 135 16.43 -19.21 9.28
N ALA A 136 16.70 -17.94 9.57
CA ALA A 136 15.65 -16.96 9.84
C ALA A 136 14.71 -16.73 8.63
N PRO A 137 15.20 -16.56 7.39
CA PRO A 137 14.33 -16.42 6.22
C PRO A 137 13.36 -17.58 6.04
N GLU A 138 13.86 -18.82 6.14
CA GLU A 138 13.05 -20.02 5.98
C GLU A 138 12.01 -20.16 7.09
N ALA A 139 12.35 -19.74 8.31
CA ALA A 139 11.41 -19.73 9.43
C ALA A 139 10.33 -18.65 9.27
N TRP A 140 10.66 -17.47 8.74
CA TRP A 140 9.71 -16.39 8.49
C TRP A 140 8.70 -16.73 7.38
N ASP A 141 9.06 -17.64 6.48
CA ASP A 141 8.18 -18.17 5.43
C ASP A 141 7.13 -19.17 5.92
N ILE A 142 7.22 -19.62 7.18
CA ILE A 142 6.22 -20.50 7.79
C ILE A 142 5.18 -19.62 8.51
N THR A 143 4.04 -19.35 7.85
CA THR A 143 2.90 -18.59 8.38
C THR A 143 1.59 -19.36 8.36
#